data_AF-A0A661PQI0-F1
#
_entry.id   AF-A0A661PQI0-F1
#
_cell.length_a   1.000
_cell.length_b   1.000
_cell.length_c   1.000
_cell.angle_alpha   90.00
_cell.angle_beta   90.00
_cell.angle_gamma   90.00
#
_symmetry.space_group_name_H-M   'P 1'
#
loop_
_entity.id
_entity.type
_entity.pdbx_description
1 polymer ?
#
loop_
_entity_poly.entity_id
_entity_poly.type
_entity_poly.pdbx_seq_one_letter_code
_entity_poly.pdbx_strand_id
1 'polypeptide(L)'
;MKSVAQTNGLLLNETWAQFLAEYKFLVGLSLDGPEHIHNRYRRSYSGEGTWATVSDKVKLLQDAGVAVNALSVVNSYSACFPEEIYVYLKQTGIKVGRNDPCPCGSNKKFKKCCGSSTLH
;
A
#
# COMPACT_ATOMS: atom_id res chain seq x y z
N MET A 1 -3.06 -21.06 7.09
CA MET A 1 -3.98 -19.91 6.99
C MET A 1 -3.13 -18.66 6.82
N LYS A 2 -3.45 -17.74 5.88
CA LYS A 2 -2.72 -16.47 5.76
C LYS A 2 -3.37 -15.46 6.70
N SER A 3 -2.62 -14.98 7.68
CA SER A 3 -3.09 -13.91 8.58
C SER A 3 -2.94 -12.56 7.89
N VAL A 4 -3.89 -11.66 8.14
CA VAL A 4 -3.90 -10.30 7.59
C VAL A 4 -3.97 -9.32 8.74
N ALA A 5 -3.15 -8.27 8.69
CA ALA A 5 -3.20 -7.15 9.62
C ALA A 5 -3.42 -5.86 8.86
N GLN A 6 -4.29 -4.99 9.36
CA GLN A 6 -4.50 -3.64 8.82
C GLN A 6 -4.05 -2.62 9.85
N THR A 7 -3.29 -1.62 9.41
CA THR A 7 -2.71 -0.62 10.31
C THR A 7 -2.44 0.71 9.61
N ASN A 8 -2.36 1.79 10.39
CA ASN A 8 -1.88 3.08 9.91
C ASN A 8 -0.35 3.14 9.77
N GLY A 9 0.36 2.16 10.33
CA GLY A 9 1.81 2.00 10.19
C GLY A 9 2.67 2.78 11.18
N LEU A 10 2.14 3.77 11.91
CA LEU A 10 2.94 4.73 12.68
C LEU A 10 3.85 4.09 13.74
N LEU A 11 3.40 2.99 14.35
CA LEU A 11 4.12 2.29 15.42
C LEU A 11 4.95 1.10 14.93
N LEU A 12 5.04 0.89 13.62
CA LEU A 12 5.86 -0.20 13.07
C LEU A 12 7.35 0.11 13.24
N ASN A 13 8.08 -0.89 13.69
CA ASN A 13 9.54 -0.88 13.84
C ASN A 13 10.11 -2.22 13.35
N GLU A 14 11.43 -2.39 13.44
CA GLU A 14 12.12 -3.59 12.96
C GLU A 14 11.61 -4.87 13.63
N THR A 15 11.35 -4.82 14.95
CA THR A 15 10.80 -5.96 15.70
C THR A 15 9.44 -6.40 15.15
N TRP A 16 8.55 -5.44 14.87
CA TRP A 16 7.28 -5.75 14.22
C TRP A 16 7.46 -6.28 12.81
N ALA A 17 8.35 -5.70 12.02
CA ALA A 17 8.60 -6.15 10.65
C ALA A 17 9.10 -7.61 10.61
N GLN A 18 10.02 -7.96 11.51
CA GLN A 18 10.53 -9.33 11.66
C GLN A 18 9.43 -10.30 12.06
N PHE A 19 8.61 -9.96 13.06
CA PHE A 19 7.47 -10.78 13.48
C PHE A 19 6.49 -11.00 12.32
N LEU A 20 6.10 -9.92 11.61
CA LEU A 20 5.15 -10.01 10.51
C LEU A 20 5.70 -10.88 9.36
N ALA A 21 7.01 -10.83 9.11
CA ALA A 21 7.68 -11.67 8.13
C ALA A 21 7.72 -13.15 8.55
N GLU A 22 8.13 -13.43 9.79
CA GLU A 22 8.22 -14.78 10.37
C GLU A 22 6.88 -15.52 10.24
N TYR A 23 5.79 -14.85 10.62
CA TYR A 23 4.44 -15.41 10.57
C TYR A 23 3.72 -15.18 9.23
N LYS A 24 4.42 -14.66 8.23
CA LYS A 24 3.94 -14.49 6.84
C LYS A 24 2.62 -13.74 6.74
N PHE A 25 2.49 -12.65 7.50
CA PHE A 25 1.35 -11.76 7.41
C PHE A 25 1.30 -11.04 6.07
N LEU A 26 0.07 -10.79 5.58
CA LEU A 26 -0.18 -9.72 4.62
C LEU A 26 -0.56 -8.46 5.40
N VAL A 27 0.13 -7.35 5.17
CA VAL A 27 -0.11 -6.09 5.86
C VAL A 27 -0.81 -5.10 4.93
N GLY A 28 -2.01 -4.67 5.29
CA GLY A 28 -2.69 -3.53 4.68
C GLY A 28 -2.25 -2.24 5.35
N LEU A 29 -1.35 -1.50 4.70
CA LEU A 29 -0.96 -0.16 5.14
C LEU A 29 -1.92 0.87 4.62
N SER A 30 -2.34 1.73 5.53
CA SER A 30 -3.29 2.77 5.22
C SER A 30 -2.50 3.94 4.59
N LEU A 31 -2.54 4.10 3.26
CA LEU A 31 -1.73 5.04 2.48
C LEU A 31 -2.55 5.60 1.31
N ASP A 32 -2.91 6.87 1.38
CA ASP A 32 -3.89 7.47 0.45
C ASP A 32 -3.32 8.08 -0.84
N GLY A 33 -1.99 8.16 -1.01
CA GLY A 33 -1.36 8.81 -2.17
C GLY A 33 -0.14 9.66 -1.82
N PRO A 34 0.26 10.58 -2.73
CA PRO A 34 1.25 11.62 -2.48
C PRO A 34 0.98 12.41 -1.20
N GLU A 35 2.03 13.09 -0.72
CA GLU A 35 2.03 13.76 0.59
C GLU A 35 0.82 14.67 0.81
N HIS A 36 0.51 15.56 -0.12
CA HIS A 36 -0.60 16.51 0.05
C HIS A 36 -1.98 15.81 0.12
N ILE A 37 -2.14 14.64 -0.50
CA ILE A 37 -3.38 13.85 -0.47
C ILE A 37 -3.48 13.09 0.85
N HIS A 38 -2.40 12.42 1.26
CA HIS A 38 -2.37 11.66 2.50
C HIS A 38 -2.50 12.56 3.73
N ASN A 39 -1.68 13.60 3.82
CA ASN A 39 -1.63 14.51 4.97
C ASN A 39 -2.87 15.43 5.05
N ARG A 40 -3.73 15.45 4.01
CA ARG A 40 -4.98 16.20 4.05
C ARG A 40 -5.86 15.75 5.22
N TYR A 41 -5.95 14.44 5.45
CA TYR A 41 -6.79 13.83 6.48
C TYR A 41 -6.03 12.97 7.47
N ARG A 42 -4.86 12.43 7.12
CA ARG A 42 -4.06 11.61 8.02
C ARG A 42 -3.02 12.46 8.71
N ARG A 43 -3.39 12.86 9.92
CA ARG A 43 -2.59 13.69 10.79
C ARG A 43 -2.38 12.99 12.12
N SER A 44 -1.25 13.25 12.73
CA SER A 44 -1.01 12.88 14.13
C SER A 44 -1.95 13.66 15.05
N TYR A 45 -1.92 13.32 16.33
CA TYR A 45 -2.62 14.11 17.35
C TYR A 45 -2.16 15.57 17.40
N SER A 46 -0.89 15.85 17.09
CA SER A 46 -0.35 17.21 17.02
C SER A 46 -0.70 17.96 15.73
N GLY A 47 -1.42 17.32 14.80
CA GLY A 47 -1.80 17.90 13.51
C GLY A 47 -0.77 17.73 12.40
N GLU A 48 0.38 17.11 12.69
CA GLU A 48 1.44 16.87 11.70
C GLU A 48 1.06 15.79 10.71
N GLY A 49 1.53 15.93 9.46
CA GLY A 49 1.31 14.95 8.42
C GLY A 49 2.01 13.62 8.69
N THR A 50 1.37 12.50 8.38
CA THR A 50 1.91 11.15 8.63
C THR A 50 2.60 10.51 7.43
N TRP A 51 2.51 11.12 6.24
CA TRP A 51 2.94 10.51 4.99
C TRP A 51 4.41 10.06 5.00
N ALA A 52 5.33 10.90 5.48
CA ALA A 52 6.75 10.58 5.48
C ALA A 52 7.02 9.32 6.31
N THR A 53 6.51 9.29 7.54
CA THR A 53 6.61 8.12 8.42
C THR A 53 6.02 6.87 7.77
N VAL A 54 4.80 6.95 7.23
CA VAL A 54 4.14 5.78 6.62
C VAL A 54 4.91 5.27 5.39
N SER A 55 5.46 6.17 4.58
CA SER A 55 6.27 5.81 3.41
C SER A 55 7.55 5.08 3.80
N ASP A 56 8.22 5.54 4.87
CA ASP A 56 9.37 4.82 5.43
C ASP A 56 8.99 3.43 5.94
N LYS A 57 7.78 3.28 6.51
CA LYS A 57 7.30 1.96 6.98
C LYS A 57 6.93 1.02 5.85
N VAL A 58 6.48 1.52 4.69
CA VAL A 58 6.32 0.69 3.49
C VAL A 58 7.67 0.06 3.14
N LYS A 59 8.74 0.87 3.09
CA LYS A 59 10.09 0.38 2.79
C LYS A 59 10.59 -0.61 3.84
N LEU A 60 10.46 -0.29 5.13
CA LEU A 60 10.84 -1.18 6.23
C LEU A 60 10.20 -2.57 6.10
N LEU A 61 8.90 -2.63 5.83
CA LEU A 61 8.19 -3.89 5.66
C LEU A 61 8.64 -4.65 4.41
N GLN A 62 8.83 -3.94 3.29
CA GLN A 62 9.29 -4.53 2.03
C GLN A 62 10.70 -5.11 2.16
N ASP A 63 11.63 -4.36 2.77
CA ASP A 63 13.01 -4.78 3.01
C ASP A 63 13.08 -6.01 3.95
N ALA A 64 12.14 -6.13 4.90
CA ALA A 64 11.96 -7.32 5.74
C ALA A 64 11.24 -8.49 5.04
N GLY A 65 10.83 -8.35 3.77
CA GLY A 65 10.15 -9.38 3.00
C GLY A 65 8.66 -9.56 3.32
N VAL A 66 8.05 -8.60 4.02
CA VAL A 66 6.61 -8.62 4.35
C VAL A 66 5.80 -8.27 3.11
N ALA A 67 4.73 -9.03 2.85
CA ALA A 67 3.78 -8.66 1.79
C ALA A 67 2.94 -7.46 2.23
N VAL A 68 2.92 -6.41 1.43
CA VAL A 68 2.22 -5.16 1.74
C VAL A 68 1.18 -4.83 0.66
N ASN A 69 0.00 -4.40 1.08
CA ASN A 69 -1.00 -3.71 0.27
C ASN A 69 -1.15 -2.26 0.75
N ALA A 70 -1.46 -1.35 -0.17
CA ALA A 70 -1.95 -0.01 0.19
C ALA A 70 -3.48 0.00 0.25
N LEU A 71 -4.03 0.59 1.31
CA LEU A 71 -5.45 0.89 1.45
C LEU A 71 -5.62 2.40 1.44
N SER A 72 -6.13 2.91 0.33
CA SER A 72 -6.39 4.33 0.08
C SER A 72 -7.88 4.63 0.24
N VAL A 73 -8.21 5.63 1.05
CA VAL A 73 -9.60 6.13 1.15
C VAL A 73 -9.87 7.13 0.03
N VAL A 74 -10.96 6.93 -0.71
CA VAL A 74 -11.42 7.87 -1.75
C VAL A 74 -12.40 8.87 -1.13
N ASN A 75 -12.12 10.16 -1.30
CA ASN A 75 -12.93 11.28 -0.82
C ASN A 75 -13.02 12.38 -1.89
N SER A 76 -13.75 13.46 -1.60
CA SER A 76 -13.97 14.57 -2.54
C SER A 76 -12.67 15.27 -2.98
N TYR A 77 -11.65 15.29 -2.14
CA TYR A 77 -10.34 15.85 -2.49
C TYR A 77 -9.52 14.88 -3.33
N SER A 78 -9.39 13.62 -2.90
CA SER A 78 -8.57 12.62 -3.59
C SER A 78 -9.13 12.26 -4.97
N ALA A 79 -10.46 12.34 -5.16
CA ALA A 79 -11.11 12.10 -6.44
C ALA A 79 -10.68 13.09 -7.54
N CYS A 80 -10.13 14.25 -7.17
CA CYS A 80 -9.57 15.22 -8.12
C CYS A 80 -8.18 14.83 -8.65
N PHE A 81 -7.50 13.85 -8.04
CA PHE A 81 -6.11 13.49 -8.36
C PHE A 81 -5.90 11.98 -8.60
N PRO A 82 -6.75 11.30 -9.39
CA PRO A 82 -6.68 9.84 -9.54
C PRO A 82 -5.36 9.37 -10.19
N GLU A 83 -4.83 10.14 -11.14
CA GLU A 83 -3.58 9.80 -11.83
C GLU A 83 -2.37 9.92 -10.89
N GLU A 84 -2.29 10.99 -10.09
CA GLU A 84 -1.21 11.19 -9.12
C GLU A 84 -1.18 10.07 -8.07
N ILE A 85 -2.36 9.70 -7.54
CA ILE A 85 -2.49 8.58 -6.60
C ILE A 85 -2.00 7.28 -7.25
N TYR A 86 -2.46 7.01 -8.47
CA TYR A 86 -2.09 5.79 -9.18
C TYR A 86 -0.58 5.71 -9.47
N VAL A 87 0.00 6.77 -10.02
CA VAL A 87 1.45 6.84 -10.31
C VAL A 87 2.26 6.66 -9.04
N TYR A 88 1.89 7.36 -7.97
CA TYR A 88 2.55 7.25 -6.68
C TYR A 88 2.50 5.83 -6.12
N LEU A 89 1.30 5.24 -6.02
CA LEU A 89 1.15 3.88 -5.47
C LEU A 89 1.91 2.86 -6.31
N LYS A 90 1.97 3.02 -7.64
CA LYS A 90 2.79 2.17 -8.50
C LYS A 90 4.29 2.31 -8.21
N GLN A 91 4.78 3.53 -7.94
CA GLN A 91 6.18 3.81 -7.61
C GLN A 91 6.61 3.27 -6.23
N THR A 92 5.68 3.09 -5.29
CA THR A 92 5.98 2.51 -3.96
C THR A 92 6.43 1.04 -4.00
N GLY A 93 6.36 0.37 -5.15
CA GLY A 93 6.71 -1.05 -5.28
C GLY A 93 5.69 -2.01 -4.66
N ILE A 94 4.59 -1.48 -4.09
CA ILE A 94 3.46 -2.27 -3.62
C ILE A 94 2.87 -3.02 -4.81
N LYS A 95 2.92 -4.36 -4.75
CA LYS A 95 2.49 -5.21 -5.86
C LYS A 95 0.98 -5.18 -5.98
N VAL A 96 0.49 -5.09 -7.21
CA VAL A 96 -0.94 -5.18 -7.51
C VAL A 96 -1.49 -6.53 -7.04
N GLY A 97 -2.60 -6.48 -6.30
CA GLY A 97 -3.28 -7.68 -5.83
C GLY A 97 -3.82 -8.49 -7.00
N ARG A 98 -3.75 -9.83 -6.91
CA ARG A 98 -4.17 -10.75 -7.98
C ARG A 98 -5.60 -10.53 -8.48
N ASN A 99 -6.50 -9.99 -7.66
CA ASN A 99 -7.90 -9.76 -8.01
C ASN A 99 -8.22 -8.31 -8.41
N ASP A 100 -7.28 -7.38 -8.25
CA ASP A 100 -7.45 -5.96 -8.58
C ASP A 100 -7.48 -5.75 -10.11
N PRO A 101 -8.06 -4.64 -10.60
CA PRO A 101 -7.93 -4.24 -12.00
C PRO A 101 -6.47 -4.22 -12.44
N CYS A 102 -6.19 -4.76 -13.62
CA CYS A 102 -4.83 -4.84 -14.12
C CYS A 102 -4.31 -3.44 -14.51
N PRO A 103 -3.12 -3.03 -14.03
CA PRO A 103 -2.56 -1.69 -14.24
C PRO A 103 -2.26 -1.33 -15.71
N CYS A 104 -2.34 -2.29 -16.63
CA CYS A 104 -2.15 -2.06 -18.06
C CYS A 104 -3.39 -1.50 -18.78
N GLY A 105 -4.51 -1.27 -18.08
CA GLY A 105 -5.74 -0.74 -18.66
C GLY A 105 -6.59 -1.76 -19.43
N SER A 106 -6.30 -3.06 -19.32
CA SER A 106 -6.98 -4.12 -20.07
C SER A 106 -8.41 -4.45 -19.59
N ASN A 107 -8.91 -3.78 -18.55
CA ASN A 107 -10.16 -4.11 -17.83
C ASN A 107 -10.25 -5.55 -17.26
N LYS A 108 -9.15 -6.31 -17.29
CA LYS A 108 -9.07 -7.65 -16.69
C LYS A 108 -8.55 -7.57 -15.25
N LYS A 109 -8.85 -8.57 -14.42
CA LYS A 109 -8.16 -8.76 -13.12
C LYS A 109 -6.68 -9.06 -13.35
N PHE A 110 -5.79 -8.60 -12.47
CA PHE A 110 -4.34 -8.78 -12.62
C PHE A 110 -3.94 -10.25 -12.89
N LYS A 111 -4.50 -11.21 -12.14
CA LYS A 111 -4.25 -12.65 -12.34
C LYS A 111 -4.66 -13.21 -13.70
N LYS A 112 -5.56 -12.52 -14.42
CA LYS A 112 -6.06 -12.89 -15.75
C LYS A 112 -5.39 -12.06 -16.87
N CYS A 113 -4.40 -11.24 -16.53
CA CYS A 113 -3.69 -10.37 -17.45
C CYS A 113 -2.18 -10.41 -17.15
N CYS A 114 -1.55 -9.30 -16.74
CA CYS A 114 -0.11 -9.23 -16.51
C CYS A 114 0.42 -10.16 -15.40
N GLY A 115 -0.46 -10.67 -14.51
CA GLY A 115 -0.14 -11.66 -13.49
C GLY A 115 -0.56 -13.09 -13.86
N SER A 116 -0.93 -13.34 -15.12
CA SER A 116 -1.22 -14.67 -15.63
C SER A 116 0.09 -15.46 -15.79
N SER A 117 0.16 -16.63 -15.17
CA SER A 117 1.33 -17.52 -15.24
C SER A 117 1.37 -18.38 -16.51
N THR A 118 0.53 -18.10 -17.51
CA THR A 118 0.48 -18.85 -18.76
C THR A 118 1.47 -18.26 -19.76
N LEU A 119 2.74 -18.58 -19.58
CA LEU A 119 3.70 -18.77 -20.67
C LEU A 119 3.93 -20.28 -20.73
N HIS A 120 3.49 -20.90 -21.82
CA HIS A 120 4.08 -22.16 -22.27
C HIS A 120 5.43 -21.85 -22.93
#